data_AF-A0A3C1JSC8-F1
#
_entry.id   AF-A0A3C1JSC8-F1
#
_cell.length_a   1.000
_cell.length_b   1.000
_cell.length_c   1.000
_cell.angle_alpha   90.00
_cell.angle_beta   90.00
_cell.angle_gamma   90.00
#
_symmetry.space_group_name_H-M   'P 1'
#
loop_
_entity.id
_entity.type
_entity.pdbx_description
1 polymer ?
#
loop_
_entity_poly.entity_id
_entity_poly.type
_entity_poly.pdbx_seq_one_letter_code
_entity_poly.pdbx_strand_id
1 'polypeptide(L)'
;MPATLPNSGHHNFDEDEIVSVANAIAVYAGLANDIETSRIITVLERARLASGSPLAGVSLFPAYPAGTFRNAQMSPGSYQNGAVWDWWAGTQIMAEFARGYSNAGFAHLAAISRAWQTHPEDIPEWRPLPPDRGRDTRVPLSTAGSGHYAAAAGTVGEAVIHGLFGLELSRDSFAITPRLGSLNGQARIRLPDANGTGRFLAFGQRIRRLEGSLVLNAVIETNHPAPGWFSIRLPSDQTPTSVSVDGTPLPLPWKIGVIGADIMLTIGAIEPGHHVLTVVWDANARQ
;
A
#
# COMPACT_ATOMS: atom_id res chain seq x y z
N MET A 1 30.49 -39.48 -31.51
CA MET A 1 29.11 -39.31 -31.01
C MET A 1 28.98 -37.86 -30.55
N PRO A 2 28.43 -36.95 -31.36
CA PRO A 2 28.15 -35.61 -30.87
C PRO A 2 27.05 -35.71 -29.81
N ALA A 3 27.28 -35.06 -28.67
CA ALA A 3 26.29 -34.95 -27.60
C ALA A 3 25.03 -34.29 -28.16
N THR A 4 23.93 -35.04 -28.15
CA THR A 4 22.60 -34.48 -28.35
C THR A 4 22.29 -33.55 -27.18
N LEU A 5 22.26 -32.25 -27.44
CA LEU A 5 21.61 -31.29 -26.54
C LEU A 5 20.14 -31.73 -26.38
N PRO A 6 19.59 -31.84 -25.15
CA PRO A 6 18.19 -32.21 -24.97
C PRO A 6 17.28 -31.11 -25.51
N ASN A 7 16.39 -31.52 -26.41
CA ASN A 7 15.12 -30.95 -26.84
C ASN A 7 14.77 -29.51 -26.42
N SER A 8 14.57 -28.67 -27.45
CA SER A 8 13.59 -27.58 -27.57
C SER A 8 12.79 -27.22 -26.32
N GLY A 9 12.97 -25.99 -25.82
CA GLY A 9 12.38 -25.44 -24.60
C GLY A 9 10.85 -25.32 -24.60
N HIS A 10 10.16 -26.46 -24.60
CA HIS A 10 8.72 -26.57 -24.40
C HIS A 10 8.48 -27.45 -23.16
N HIS A 11 8.21 -26.80 -22.03
CA HIS A 11 7.63 -27.44 -20.85
C HIS A 11 6.12 -27.63 -21.05
N ASN A 12 5.50 -28.53 -20.27
CA ASN A 12 4.09 -28.92 -20.39
C ASN A 12 3.12 -27.99 -19.64
N PHE A 13 3.54 -26.77 -19.33
CA PHE A 13 2.75 -25.71 -18.69
C PHE A 13 2.98 -24.40 -19.44
N ASP A 14 2.06 -23.45 -19.32
CA ASP A 14 2.17 -22.14 -19.95
C ASP A 14 2.87 -21.16 -19.00
N GLU A 15 4.04 -20.64 -19.38
CA GLU A 15 4.76 -19.64 -18.59
C GLU A 15 4.12 -18.24 -18.69
N ASP A 16 3.40 -17.95 -19.78
CA ASP A 16 2.73 -16.67 -19.98
C ASP A 16 1.55 -16.48 -19.00
N GLU A 17 1.06 -17.57 -18.41
CA GLU A 17 0.05 -17.54 -17.35
C GLU A 17 0.63 -17.23 -15.95
N ILE A 18 1.95 -17.31 -15.76
CA ILE A 18 2.59 -17.15 -14.44
C ILE A 18 2.78 -15.66 -14.12
N VAL A 19 2.01 -15.20 -13.14
CA VAL A 19 2.05 -13.83 -12.66
C VAL A 19 2.95 -13.76 -11.43
N SER A 20 4.09 -13.07 -11.55
CA SER A 20 5.00 -12.81 -10.42
C SER A 20 4.66 -11.52 -9.68
N VAL A 21 4.78 -11.53 -8.34
CA VAL A 21 4.72 -10.32 -7.50
C VAL A 21 5.75 -9.26 -7.90
N ALA A 22 6.85 -9.65 -8.55
CA ALA A 22 7.89 -8.73 -9.01
C ALA A 22 7.35 -7.63 -9.94
N ASN A 23 6.21 -7.84 -10.61
CA ASN A 23 5.53 -6.79 -11.36
C ASN A 23 5.21 -5.55 -10.51
N ALA A 24 4.96 -5.71 -9.20
CA ALA A 24 4.75 -4.60 -8.29
C ALA A 24 5.97 -3.67 -8.19
N ILE A 25 7.19 -4.18 -8.41
CA ILE A 25 8.41 -3.36 -8.41
C ILE A 25 8.39 -2.36 -9.55
N ALA A 26 7.90 -2.75 -10.74
CA ALA A 26 7.83 -1.84 -11.87
C ALA A 26 6.93 -0.62 -11.54
N VAL A 27 5.88 -0.84 -10.77
CA VAL A 27 5.00 0.22 -10.27
C VAL A 27 5.70 1.03 -9.17
N TYR A 28 6.25 0.35 -8.15
CA TYR A 28 6.95 0.99 -7.02
C TYR A 28 8.11 1.89 -7.48
N ALA A 29 8.91 1.40 -8.43
CA ALA A 29 10.06 2.12 -8.97
C ALA A 29 9.71 3.18 -10.03
N GLY A 30 8.42 3.35 -10.35
CA GLY A 30 7.97 4.32 -11.36
C GLY A 30 8.33 3.96 -12.80
N LEU A 31 8.60 2.69 -13.10
CA LEU A 31 8.87 2.19 -14.45
C LEU A 31 7.58 1.96 -15.26
N ALA A 32 6.48 1.66 -14.58
CA ALA A 32 5.17 1.44 -15.20
C ALA A 32 4.41 2.77 -15.39
N ASN A 33 3.83 2.98 -16.56
CA ASN A 33 2.88 4.07 -16.80
C ASN A 33 1.51 3.79 -16.16
N ASP A 34 0.54 4.71 -16.30
CA ASP A 34 -0.79 4.56 -15.69
C ASP A 34 -1.57 3.33 -16.18
N ILE A 35 -1.48 3.02 -17.48
CA ILE A 35 -2.17 1.87 -18.07
C ILE A 35 -1.54 0.57 -17.56
N GLU A 36 -0.21 0.50 -17.56
CA GLU A 36 0.55 -0.65 -17.06
C GLU A 36 0.31 -0.85 -15.57
N THR A 37 0.34 0.22 -14.79
CA THR A 37 0.03 0.21 -13.34
C THR A 37 -1.33 -0.41 -13.09
N SER A 38 -2.37 0.07 -13.78
CA SER A 38 -3.73 -0.47 -13.61
C SER A 38 -3.82 -1.95 -13.96
N ARG A 39 -3.11 -2.38 -15.00
CA ARG A 39 -3.06 -3.80 -15.42
C ARG A 39 -2.30 -4.66 -14.41
N ILE A 40 -1.16 -4.19 -13.92
CA ILE A 40 -0.32 -4.87 -12.93
C ILE A 40 -1.11 -5.08 -11.63
N ILE A 41 -1.74 -4.03 -11.10
CA ILE A 41 -2.55 -4.13 -9.87
C ILE A 41 -3.71 -5.11 -10.07
N THR A 42 -4.39 -5.04 -11.23
CA THR A 42 -5.49 -5.96 -11.54
C THR A 42 -5.03 -7.42 -11.64
N VAL A 43 -3.91 -7.69 -12.30
CA VAL A 43 -3.43 -9.07 -12.49
C VAL A 43 -2.86 -9.66 -11.20
N LEU A 44 -2.18 -8.86 -10.37
CA LEU A 44 -1.71 -9.29 -9.05
C LEU A 44 -2.88 -9.64 -8.14
N GLU A 45 -3.95 -8.83 -8.15
CA GLU A 45 -5.15 -9.12 -7.36
C GLU A 45 -5.88 -10.37 -7.85
N ARG A 46 -5.98 -10.56 -9.17
CA ARG A 46 -6.54 -11.79 -9.75
C ARG A 46 -5.71 -13.02 -9.37
N ALA A 47 -4.38 -12.93 -9.45
CA ALA A 47 -3.47 -13.99 -9.05
C ALA A 47 -3.63 -14.34 -7.56
N ARG A 48 -3.71 -13.33 -6.68
CA ARG A 48 -3.97 -13.51 -5.24
C ARG A 48 -5.30 -14.21 -4.98
N LEU A 49 -6.38 -13.75 -5.61
CA LEU A 49 -7.71 -14.34 -5.46
C LEU A 49 -7.77 -15.77 -6.01
N ALA A 50 -7.10 -16.04 -7.12
CA ALA A 50 -7.02 -17.37 -7.73
C ALA A 50 -6.17 -18.34 -6.88
N SER A 51 -5.14 -17.84 -6.21
CA SER A 51 -4.34 -18.64 -5.26
C SER A 51 -5.06 -18.93 -3.94
N GLY A 52 -6.24 -18.34 -3.71
CA GLY A 52 -6.98 -18.45 -2.44
C GLY A 52 -6.31 -17.72 -1.28
N SER A 53 -5.27 -16.91 -1.53
CA SER A 53 -4.56 -16.21 -0.46
C SER A 53 -5.40 -15.05 0.07
N PRO A 54 -5.61 -14.92 1.40
CA PRO A 54 -6.22 -13.73 1.98
C PRO A 54 -5.24 -12.55 2.07
N LEU A 55 -3.96 -12.76 1.75
CA LEU A 55 -2.87 -11.79 1.86
C LEU A 55 -2.28 -11.46 0.48
N ALA A 56 -1.89 -10.20 0.28
CA ALA A 56 -1.04 -9.80 -0.84
C ALA A 56 0.36 -10.42 -0.72
N GLY A 57 1.21 -10.25 -1.73
CA GLY A 57 2.59 -10.79 -1.70
C GLY A 57 2.71 -12.25 -2.11
N VAL A 58 1.75 -12.80 -2.86
CA VAL A 58 1.87 -14.13 -3.47
C VAL A 58 3.03 -14.09 -4.47
N SER A 59 4.13 -14.78 -4.16
CA SER A 59 5.40 -14.72 -4.91
C SER A 59 5.21 -14.93 -6.43
N LEU A 60 4.41 -15.92 -6.80
CA LEU A 60 3.91 -16.12 -8.15
C LEU A 60 2.64 -16.99 -8.15
N PHE A 61 1.79 -16.83 -9.16
CA PHE A 61 0.67 -17.75 -9.39
C PHE A 61 0.30 -17.80 -10.89
N PRO A 62 0.02 -18.98 -11.46
CA PRO A 62 0.10 -20.33 -10.87
C PRO A 62 1.52 -20.69 -10.41
N ALA A 63 1.63 -21.63 -9.46
CA ALA A 63 2.92 -22.18 -9.09
C ALA A 63 3.47 -23.08 -10.20
N TYR A 64 4.79 -23.08 -10.39
CA TYR A 64 5.45 -24.05 -11.26
C TYR A 64 5.17 -25.47 -10.78
N PRO A 65 4.93 -26.44 -11.69
CA PRO A 65 4.67 -27.83 -11.33
C PRO A 65 5.76 -28.47 -10.47
N ALA A 66 5.37 -29.49 -9.71
CA ALA A 66 6.31 -30.26 -8.90
C ALA A 66 7.42 -30.88 -9.77
N GLY A 67 8.66 -30.82 -9.29
CA GLY A 67 9.84 -31.31 -10.02
C GLY A 67 10.47 -30.31 -10.99
N THR A 68 9.87 -29.13 -11.20
CA THR A 68 10.48 -28.06 -12.02
C THR A 68 11.82 -27.59 -11.42
N PHE A 69 11.85 -27.37 -10.10
CA PHE A 69 13.05 -26.91 -9.41
C PHE A 69 13.79 -28.07 -8.74
N ARG A 70 15.13 -28.04 -8.82
CA ARG A 70 15.98 -28.98 -8.07
C ARG A 70 15.93 -28.73 -6.55
N ASN A 71 15.63 -27.50 -6.13
CA ASN A 71 15.48 -27.16 -4.72
C ASN A 71 14.14 -27.71 -4.19
N ALA A 72 14.20 -28.64 -3.25
CA ALA A 72 13.03 -29.27 -2.66
C ALA A 72 12.10 -28.29 -1.91
N GLN A 73 12.61 -27.14 -1.45
CA GLN A 73 11.79 -26.11 -0.81
C GLN A 73 10.87 -25.37 -1.79
N MET A 74 11.14 -25.45 -3.10
CA MET A 74 10.35 -24.81 -4.16
C MET A 74 9.28 -25.77 -4.74
N SER A 75 8.67 -26.59 -3.89
CA SER A 75 7.44 -27.29 -4.26
C SER A 75 6.30 -26.30 -4.53
N PRO A 76 5.28 -26.68 -5.31
CA PRO A 76 4.14 -25.80 -5.59
C PRO A 76 3.51 -25.24 -4.30
N GLY A 77 3.37 -23.92 -4.23
CA GLY A 77 2.83 -23.20 -3.07
C GLY A 77 3.82 -22.99 -1.91
N SER A 78 5.09 -23.38 -2.08
CA SER A 78 6.14 -23.27 -1.07
C SER A 78 7.24 -22.31 -1.49
N TYR A 79 7.79 -21.58 -0.51
CA TYR A 79 8.88 -20.64 -0.69
C TYR A 79 8.68 -19.71 -1.90
N GLN A 80 9.66 -19.63 -2.82
CA GLN A 80 9.59 -18.81 -4.03
C GLN A 80 8.54 -19.27 -5.06
N ASN A 81 8.06 -20.51 -4.94
CA ASN A 81 7.18 -21.12 -5.92
C ASN A 81 5.70 -21.01 -5.49
N GLY A 82 5.24 -19.78 -5.23
CA GLY A 82 3.84 -19.49 -4.96
C GLY A 82 3.43 -19.43 -3.49
N ALA A 83 4.38 -19.30 -2.56
CA ALA A 83 4.05 -18.92 -1.18
C ALA A 83 3.81 -17.41 -1.05
N VAL A 84 3.24 -17.00 0.09
CA VAL A 84 3.02 -15.58 0.44
C VAL A 84 4.20 -15.02 1.21
N TRP A 85 4.77 -13.93 0.74
CA TRP A 85 5.90 -13.24 1.34
C TRP A 85 5.47 -11.82 1.78
N ASP A 86 5.40 -11.60 3.09
CA ASP A 86 4.90 -10.32 3.64
C ASP A 86 5.76 -9.13 3.24
N TRP A 87 7.06 -9.35 3.03
CA TRP A 87 7.97 -8.30 2.61
C TRP A 87 7.72 -7.86 1.16
N TRP A 88 7.35 -8.77 0.25
CA TRP A 88 6.84 -8.41 -1.07
C TRP A 88 5.46 -7.76 -1.00
N ALA A 89 4.61 -8.22 -0.07
CA ALA A 89 3.30 -7.62 0.16
C ALA A 89 3.45 -6.13 0.56
N GLY A 90 4.40 -5.80 1.43
CA GLY A 90 4.72 -4.41 1.79
C GLY A 90 5.08 -3.55 0.56
N THR A 91 5.94 -4.04 -0.32
CA THR A 91 6.29 -3.36 -1.59
C THR A 91 5.07 -3.19 -2.50
N GLN A 92 4.25 -4.24 -2.65
CA GLN A 92 3.02 -4.17 -3.44
C GLN A 92 2.03 -3.14 -2.87
N ILE A 93 1.82 -3.15 -1.55
CA ILE A 93 0.93 -2.20 -0.87
C ILE A 93 1.42 -0.76 -1.05
N MET A 94 2.73 -0.53 -0.93
CA MET A 94 3.30 0.79 -1.16
C MET A 94 3.08 1.27 -2.61
N ALA A 95 3.22 0.38 -3.60
CA ALA A 95 2.91 0.68 -4.99
C ALA A 95 1.41 1.02 -5.19
N GLU A 96 0.51 0.26 -4.57
CA GLU A 96 -0.94 0.52 -4.59
C GLU A 96 -1.25 1.90 -4.01
N PHE A 97 -0.69 2.26 -2.86
CA PHE A 97 -0.86 3.59 -2.28
C PHE A 97 -0.28 4.69 -3.18
N ALA A 98 0.97 4.54 -3.63
CA ALA A 98 1.67 5.54 -4.44
C ALA A 98 0.94 5.89 -5.75
N ARG A 99 0.19 4.93 -6.30
CA ARG A 99 -0.55 5.10 -7.57
C ARG A 99 -2.05 5.30 -7.41
N GLY A 100 -2.52 5.57 -6.19
CA GLY A 100 -3.90 5.94 -5.94
C GLY A 100 -4.88 4.77 -5.96
N TYR A 101 -4.43 3.58 -5.59
CA TYR A 101 -5.26 2.40 -5.36
C TYR A 101 -5.40 2.15 -3.85
N SER A 102 -5.63 3.20 -3.07
CA SER A 102 -5.52 3.16 -1.61
C SER A 102 -6.53 2.23 -0.93
N ASN A 103 -7.68 1.96 -1.55
CA ASN A 103 -8.61 0.95 -1.01
C ASN A 103 -8.01 -0.46 -1.04
N ALA A 104 -7.33 -0.83 -2.13
CA ALA A 104 -6.63 -2.11 -2.22
C ALA A 104 -5.47 -2.17 -1.22
N GLY A 105 -4.63 -1.13 -1.21
CA GLY A 105 -3.50 -1.01 -0.28
C GLY A 105 -3.93 -1.13 1.18
N PHE A 106 -5.00 -0.44 1.58
CA PHE A 106 -5.54 -0.54 2.94
C PHE A 106 -6.12 -1.92 3.25
N ALA A 107 -6.86 -2.53 2.31
CA ALA A 107 -7.42 -3.86 2.50
C ALA A 107 -6.33 -4.92 2.71
N HIS A 108 -5.27 -4.88 1.91
CA HIS A 108 -4.10 -5.73 2.01
C HIS A 108 -3.33 -5.50 3.31
N LEU A 109 -3.05 -4.24 3.67
CA LEU A 109 -2.38 -3.88 4.92
C LEU A 109 -3.16 -4.36 6.15
N ALA A 110 -4.49 -4.17 6.14
CA ALA A 110 -5.35 -4.65 7.21
C ALA A 110 -5.39 -6.19 7.29
N ALA A 111 -5.30 -6.89 6.15
CA ALA A 111 -5.23 -8.35 6.13
C ALA A 111 -3.93 -8.87 6.75
N ILE A 112 -2.78 -8.24 6.43
CA ILE A 112 -1.49 -8.56 7.07
C ILE A 112 -1.55 -8.29 8.57
N SER A 113 -2.10 -7.13 8.98
CA SER A 113 -2.24 -6.81 10.41
C SER A 113 -3.05 -7.87 11.16
N ARG A 114 -4.18 -8.33 10.60
CA ARG A 114 -4.97 -9.41 11.19
C ARG A 114 -4.20 -10.74 11.24
N ALA A 115 -3.40 -11.05 10.23
CA ALA A 115 -2.57 -12.25 10.22
C ALA A 115 -1.44 -12.18 11.26
N TRP A 116 -0.79 -11.02 11.44
CA TRP A 116 0.24 -10.85 12.47
C TRP A 116 -0.35 -10.92 13.88
N GLN A 117 -1.59 -10.46 14.08
CA GLN A 117 -2.28 -10.60 15.36
C GLN A 117 -2.52 -12.07 15.78
N THR A 118 -2.51 -13.04 14.86
CA THR A 118 -2.59 -14.46 15.24
C THR A 118 -1.25 -15.03 15.73
N HIS A 119 -0.15 -14.28 15.55
CA HIS A 119 1.20 -14.61 15.99
C HIS A 119 1.89 -13.35 16.56
N PRO A 120 1.39 -12.76 17.66
CA PRO A 120 1.79 -11.42 18.11
C PRO A 120 3.28 -11.28 18.47
N GLU A 121 3.94 -12.40 18.76
CA GLU A 121 5.36 -12.45 19.09
C GLU A 121 6.26 -12.52 17.83
N ASP A 122 5.69 -12.62 16.62
CA ASP A 122 6.46 -12.96 15.42
C ASP A 122 6.02 -12.17 14.17
N ILE A 123 6.97 -11.93 13.28
CA ILE A 123 6.76 -11.45 11.92
C ILE A 123 7.43 -12.48 11.01
N PRO A 124 6.66 -13.31 10.28
CA PRO A 124 7.24 -14.42 9.54
C PRO A 124 7.84 -13.95 8.20
N GLU A 125 8.85 -14.68 7.74
CA GLU A 125 9.44 -14.48 6.41
C GLU A 125 8.44 -14.82 5.30
N TRP A 126 7.78 -15.98 5.40
CA TRP A 126 6.80 -16.42 4.41
C TRP A 126 5.74 -17.37 4.99
N ARG A 127 4.66 -17.58 4.23
CA ARG A 127 3.59 -18.53 4.54
C ARG A 127 3.30 -19.43 3.35
N PRO A 128 3.34 -20.77 3.51
CA PRO A 128 2.96 -21.67 2.44
C PRO A 128 1.51 -21.44 2.03
N LEU A 129 1.24 -21.56 0.73
CA LEU A 129 -0.09 -21.73 0.20
C LEU A 129 -0.23 -23.20 -0.22
N PRO A 130 -1.29 -23.92 0.19
CA PRO A 130 -1.53 -25.25 -0.34
C PRO A 130 -1.65 -25.19 -1.86
N PRO A 131 -0.92 -26.04 -2.62
CA PRO A 131 -1.12 -26.14 -4.05
C PRO A 131 -2.52 -26.71 -4.29
N ASP A 132 -3.28 -26.06 -5.17
CA ASP A 132 -4.59 -26.51 -5.62
C ASP A 132 -5.69 -26.62 -4.57
N ARG A 133 -6.05 -25.49 -3.95
CA ARG A 133 -7.40 -25.38 -3.42
C ARG A 133 -8.20 -24.31 -4.13
N GLY A 134 -9.34 -24.73 -4.68
CA GLY A 134 -10.36 -23.81 -5.17
C GLY A 134 -10.79 -22.83 -4.08
N ARG A 135 -11.46 -21.74 -4.48
CA ARG A 135 -11.80 -20.55 -3.67
C ARG A 135 -12.40 -20.78 -2.27
N ASP A 136 -12.84 -21.98 -1.93
CA ASP A 136 -13.74 -22.26 -0.81
C ASP A 136 -13.10 -22.95 0.41
N THR A 137 -11.79 -23.19 0.42
CA THR A 137 -11.11 -23.74 1.60
C THR A 137 -10.34 -22.66 2.35
N ARG A 138 -10.57 -22.58 3.67
CA ARG A 138 -9.79 -21.72 4.56
C ARG A 138 -8.32 -22.13 4.50
N VAL A 139 -7.47 -21.26 3.95
CA VAL A 139 -6.01 -21.43 3.94
C VAL A 139 -5.49 -21.22 5.36
N PRO A 140 -4.86 -22.22 5.99
CA PRO A 140 -4.20 -22.02 7.28
C PRO A 140 -3.05 -21.01 7.10
N LEU A 141 -2.98 -19.99 7.96
CA LEU A 141 -1.90 -19.00 7.96
C LEU A 141 -0.66 -19.53 8.70
N SER A 142 -0.26 -20.77 8.44
CA SER A 142 0.98 -21.31 8.99
C SER A 142 2.16 -20.47 8.52
N THR A 143 3.18 -20.34 9.35
CA THR A 143 4.38 -19.56 9.05
C THR A 143 5.57 -20.48 8.76
N ALA A 144 6.52 -19.99 7.97
CA ALA A 144 7.74 -20.70 7.65
C ALA A 144 8.89 -19.72 7.37
N GLY A 145 10.11 -20.24 7.38
CA GLY A 145 11.32 -19.45 7.27
C GLY A 145 11.71 -18.79 8.60
N SER A 146 12.36 -17.65 8.51
CA SER A 146 12.85 -16.90 9.66
C SER A 146 11.71 -16.22 10.42
N GLY A 147 11.77 -16.27 11.75
CA GLY A 147 10.97 -15.42 12.63
C GLY A 147 11.58 -14.03 12.78
N HIS A 148 10.80 -13.09 13.34
CA HIS A 148 11.15 -11.69 13.53
C HIS A 148 11.76 -11.04 12.27
N TYR A 149 11.20 -11.36 11.11
CA TYR A 149 11.81 -11.07 9.83
C TYR A 149 11.79 -9.57 9.53
N ALA A 150 12.96 -8.94 9.69
CA ALA A 150 13.11 -7.49 9.63
C ALA A 150 12.71 -6.87 8.29
N ALA A 151 12.85 -7.61 7.17
CA ALA A 151 12.44 -7.08 5.87
C ALA A 151 10.92 -6.92 5.76
N ALA A 152 10.14 -7.86 6.33
CA ALA A 152 8.68 -7.75 6.38
C ALA A 152 8.25 -6.62 7.32
N ALA A 153 8.89 -6.50 8.48
CA ALA A 153 8.68 -5.37 9.39
C ALA A 153 8.98 -4.02 8.70
N GLY A 154 10.07 -3.96 7.94
CA GLY A 154 10.51 -2.78 7.22
C GLY A 154 9.53 -2.34 6.13
N THR A 155 9.21 -3.21 5.17
CA THR A 155 8.39 -2.81 4.01
C THR A 155 6.91 -2.60 4.38
N VAL A 156 6.37 -3.38 5.33
CA VAL A 156 5.01 -3.15 5.83
C VAL A 156 4.96 -1.89 6.69
N GLY A 157 5.98 -1.62 7.51
CA GLY A 157 6.10 -0.37 8.26
C GLY A 157 6.21 0.86 7.35
N GLU A 158 7.00 0.76 6.28
CA GLU A 158 7.10 1.78 5.23
C GLU A 158 5.72 2.04 4.60
N ALA A 159 4.98 1.00 4.25
CA ALA A 159 3.63 1.12 3.70
C ALA A 159 2.63 1.78 4.67
N VAL A 160 2.79 1.64 5.99
CA VAL A 160 1.98 2.40 6.96
C VAL A 160 2.34 3.88 6.92
N ILE A 161 3.63 4.21 7.05
CA ILE A 161 4.10 5.58 7.27
C ILE A 161 4.06 6.41 5.98
N HIS A 162 4.67 5.89 4.90
CA HIS A 162 4.81 6.57 3.62
C HIS A 162 3.66 6.25 2.66
N GLY A 163 3.05 5.07 2.78
CA GLY A 163 1.87 4.70 2.03
C GLY A 163 0.60 5.30 2.62
N LEU A 164 0.07 4.70 3.69
CA LEU A 164 -1.24 5.08 4.25
C LEU A 164 -1.26 6.52 4.79
N PHE A 165 -0.27 6.91 5.60
CA PHE A 165 -0.19 8.25 6.16
C PHE A 165 0.50 9.27 5.24
N GLY A 166 1.26 8.81 4.24
CA GLY A 166 1.87 9.69 3.25
C GLY A 166 2.87 10.68 3.82
N LEU A 167 3.58 10.33 4.89
CA LEU A 167 4.52 11.23 5.56
C LEU A 167 5.92 11.08 4.99
N GLU A 168 6.44 12.14 4.41
CA GLU A 168 7.81 12.20 3.91
C GLU A 168 8.52 13.35 4.63
N LEU A 169 9.66 13.04 5.26
CA LEU A 169 10.47 14.01 5.98
C LEU A 169 11.93 13.76 5.68
N SER A 170 12.60 14.77 5.15
CA SER A 170 14.02 14.76 4.85
C SER A 170 14.73 15.93 5.53
N ARG A 171 16.03 16.11 5.23
CA ARG A 171 16.80 17.28 5.63
C ARG A 171 16.40 18.54 4.85
N ASP A 172 15.78 18.41 3.70
CA ASP A 172 15.60 19.55 2.79
C ASP A 172 14.12 19.83 2.52
N SER A 173 13.24 18.88 2.80
CA SER A 173 11.81 18.97 2.50
C SER A 173 10.96 18.13 3.43
N PHE A 174 9.67 18.44 3.45
CA PHE A 174 8.63 17.54 3.92
C PHE A 174 7.45 17.50 2.95
N ALA A 175 6.75 16.38 2.91
CA ALA A 175 5.50 16.23 2.18
C ALA A 175 4.50 15.37 2.97
N ILE A 176 3.22 15.68 2.78
CA ILE A 176 2.10 15.03 3.44
C ILE A 176 1.08 14.68 2.36
N THR A 177 0.87 13.38 2.13
CA THR A 177 -0.09 12.86 1.15
C THR A 177 -0.91 11.68 1.75
N PRO A 178 -1.69 11.92 2.83
CA PRO A 178 -2.50 10.89 3.47
C PRO A 178 -3.52 10.27 2.52
N ARG A 179 -3.62 8.95 2.63
CA ARG A 179 -4.48 8.08 1.81
C ARG A 179 -5.61 7.45 2.63
N LEU A 180 -5.88 8.01 3.80
CA LEU A 180 -6.88 7.57 4.76
C LEU A 180 -8.31 7.58 4.19
N GLY A 181 -8.63 8.49 3.26
CA GLY A 181 -9.98 8.62 2.72
C GLY A 181 -10.98 8.81 3.86
N SER A 182 -11.88 7.84 4.06
CA SER A 182 -12.90 7.85 5.13
C SER A 182 -12.42 7.42 6.52
N LEU A 183 -11.14 7.04 6.66
CA LEU A 183 -10.58 6.57 7.92
C LEU A 183 -10.18 7.72 8.84
N ASN A 184 -10.18 7.45 10.15
CA ASN A 184 -9.56 8.32 11.15
C ASN A 184 -8.19 7.74 11.51
N GLY A 185 -7.21 8.61 11.74
CA GLY A 185 -5.87 8.15 12.10
C GLY A 185 -4.91 9.30 12.34
N GLN A 186 -3.81 9.01 13.02
CA GLN A 186 -2.73 9.96 13.23
C GLN A 186 -1.38 9.24 13.21
N ALA A 187 -0.35 9.94 12.75
CA ALA A 187 1.02 9.47 12.75
C ALA A 187 1.99 10.62 12.98
N ARG A 188 3.14 10.31 13.56
CA ARG A 188 4.26 11.24 13.74
C ARG A 188 5.56 10.53 13.40
N ILE A 189 6.37 11.17 12.58
CA ILE A 189 7.74 10.75 12.30
C ILE A 189 8.74 11.78 12.82
N ARG A 190 9.94 11.32 13.15
CA ARG A 190 11.03 12.16 13.63
C ARG A 190 12.32 11.81 12.91
N LEU A 191 12.97 12.81 12.34
CA LEU A 191 14.33 12.75 11.84
C LEU A 191 15.28 13.27 12.93
N PRO A 192 15.97 12.39 13.67
CA PRO A 192 16.86 12.83 14.74
C PRO A 192 18.05 13.63 14.19
N ASP A 193 18.52 14.61 14.97
CA ASP A 193 19.79 15.29 14.76
C ASP A 193 20.77 14.95 15.90
N ALA A 194 22.03 15.39 15.77
CA ALA A 194 23.06 15.14 16.77
C ALA A 194 22.74 15.74 18.17
N ASN A 195 21.83 16.71 18.23
CA ASN A 195 21.45 17.41 19.46
C ASN A 195 20.19 16.84 20.11
N GLY A 196 19.60 15.78 19.53
CA GLY A 196 18.43 15.09 20.06
C GLY A 196 17.08 15.80 19.87
N THR A 197 17.08 17.06 19.42
CA THR A 197 15.86 17.82 19.12
C THR A 197 15.19 17.31 17.85
N GLY A 198 15.98 17.08 16.81
CA GLY A 198 15.54 16.58 15.51
C GLY A 198 14.42 17.38 14.84
N ARG A 199 14.03 16.92 13.67
CA ARG A 199 12.86 17.42 12.95
C ARG A 199 11.72 16.44 13.13
N PHE A 200 10.49 16.92 13.15
CA PHE A 200 9.32 16.07 13.18
C PHE A 200 8.28 16.52 12.16
N LEU A 201 7.46 15.56 11.77
CA LEU A 201 6.28 15.77 10.97
C LEU A 201 5.16 14.94 11.58
N ALA A 202 4.06 15.57 11.92
CA ALA A 202 2.88 14.93 12.46
C ALA A 202 1.68 15.27 11.58
N PHE A 203 0.81 14.27 11.44
CA PHE A 203 -0.44 14.38 10.72
C PHE A 203 -1.54 13.65 11.51
N GLY A 204 -2.72 14.23 11.56
CA GLY A 204 -3.92 13.59 12.10
C GLY A 204 -5.14 13.92 11.27
N GLN A 205 -6.01 12.94 11.04
CA GLN A 205 -7.29 13.12 10.35
C GLN A 205 -8.44 12.63 11.22
N ARG A 206 -9.52 13.42 11.24
CA ARG A 206 -10.79 13.01 11.82
C ARG A 206 -11.95 13.42 10.94
N ILE A 207 -12.83 12.47 10.66
CA ILE A 207 -14.10 12.66 9.96
C ILE A 207 -15.24 12.52 10.96
N ARG A 208 -16.20 13.42 10.87
CA ARG A 208 -17.42 13.45 11.69
C ARG A 208 -18.62 13.71 10.81
N ARG A 209 -19.71 12.99 11.07
CA ARG A 209 -21.03 13.34 10.55
C ARG A 209 -21.70 14.24 11.59
N LEU A 210 -21.95 15.48 11.20
CA LEU A 210 -22.77 16.45 11.92
C LEU A 210 -24.16 16.49 11.26
N GLU A 211 -25.13 17.13 11.89
CA GLU A 211 -26.50 17.21 11.38
C GLU A 211 -26.52 17.79 9.95
N GLY A 212 -26.77 16.93 8.96
CA GLY A 212 -26.75 17.28 7.54
C GLY A 212 -25.38 17.54 6.91
N SER A 213 -24.25 17.29 7.58
CA SER A 213 -22.91 17.56 7.05
C SER A 213 -21.88 16.48 7.36
N LEU A 214 -20.99 16.21 6.42
CA LEU A 214 -19.78 15.42 6.65
C LEU A 214 -18.62 16.38 6.76
N VAL A 215 -17.84 16.30 7.83
CA VAL A 215 -16.71 17.22 8.09
C VAL A 215 -15.45 16.41 8.28
N LEU A 216 -14.44 16.68 7.44
CA LEU A 216 -13.07 16.21 7.61
C LEU A 216 -12.24 17.35 8.22
N ASN A 217 -11.56 17.05 9.31
CA ASN A 217 -10.52 17.89 9.87
C ASN A 217 -9.18 17.15 9.78
N ALA A 218 -8.19 17.80 9.18
CA ALA A 218 -6.83 17.31 9.11
C ALA A 218 -5.88 18.31 9.78
N VAL A 219 -5.07 17.82 10.72
CA VAL A 219 -4.07 18.59 11.46
C VAL A 219 -2.70 18.23 10.93
N ILE A 220 -1.90 19.24 10.63
CA ILE A 220 -0.51 19.15 10.20
C ILE A 220 0.33 19.88 11.23
N GLU A 221 1.39 19.25 11.70
CA GLU A 221 2.34 19.89 12.59
C GLU A 221 3.78 19.53 12.23
N THR A 222 4.64 20.53 12.06
CA THR A 222 6.07 20.31 11.81
C THR A 222 6.93 21.47 12.31
N ASN A 223 8.16 21.15 12.71
CA ASN A 223 9.22 22.12 12.97
C ASN A 223 10.25 22.20 11.82
N HIS A 224 9.91 21.71 10.63
CA HIS A 224 10.78 21.82 9.46
C HIS A 224 11.07 23.31 9.15
N PRO A 225 12.28 23.71 8.74
CA PRO A 225 12.60 25.12 8.54
C PRO A 225 12.11 25.72 7.21
N ALA A 226 11.73 24.87 6.26
CA ALA A 226 11.31 25.27 4.92
C ALA A 226 9.89 24.76 4.61
N PRO A 227 9.12 25.46 3.75
CA PRO A 227 7.80 25.02 3.32
C PRO A 227 7.83 23.61 2.72
N GLY A 228 6.72 22.90 2.88
CA GLY A 228 6.52 21.56 2.35
C GLY A 228 5.35 21.47 1.39
N TRP A 229 4.97 20.25 1.05
CA TRP A 229 3.83 19.96 0.17
C TRP A 229 2.70 19.25 0.91
N PHE A 230 1.46 19.64 0.65
CA PHE A 230 0.29 18.96 1.19
C PHE A 230 -0.77 18.67 0.13
N SER A 231 -1.19 17.40 0.10
CA SER A 231 -2.39 16.92 -0.60
C SER A 231 -3.07 15.86 0.25
N ILE A 232 -4.36 15.60 0.02
CA ILE A 232 -5.12 14.65 0.84
C ILE A 232 -6.14 13.90 -0.01
N ARG A 233 -6.26 12.60 0.23
CA ARG A 233 -7.33 11.78 -0.33
C ARG A 233 -8.67 12.13 0.32
N LEU A 234 -9.66 12.49 -0.50
CA LEU A 234 -11.02 12.76 -0.05
C LEU A 234 -11.82 11.47 0.19
N PRO A 235 -12.76 11.46 1.16
CA PRO A 235 -13.59 10.29 1.48
C PRO A 235 -14.75 10.08 0.50
N SER A 236 -15.03 11.06 -0.36
CA SER A 236 -16.21 11.12 -1.24
C SER A 236 -15.80 11.69 -2.60
N ASP A 237 -16.49 11.25 -3.63
CA ASP A 237 -16.45 11.82 -4.99
C ASP A 237 -17.32 13.07 -5.13
N GLN A 238 -18.19 13.33 -4.16
CA GLN A 238 -18.94 14.57 -4.07
C GLN A 238 -18.00 15.75 -3.90
N THR A 239 -18.30 16.82 -4.63
CA THR A 239 -17.57 18.08 -4.48
C THR A 239 -17.85 18.65 -3.08
N PRO A 240 -16.82 19.05 -2.31
CA PRO A 240 -17.03 19.70 -1.03
C PRO A 240 -17.91 20.95 -1.17
N THR A 241 -18.63 21.33 -0.12
CA THR A 241 -19.33 22.61 -0.02
C THR A 241 -18.40 23.71 0.48
N SER A 242 -17.37 23.36 1.25
CA SER A 242 -16.32 24.30 1.65
C SER A 242 -14.99 23.60 1.94
N VAL A 243 -13.91 24.35 1.72
CA VAL A 243 -12.54 23.98 2.08
C VAL A 243 -11.89 25.20 2.73
N SER A 244 -11.26 25.03 3.89
CA SER A 244 -10.52 26.11 4.57
C SER A 244 -9.25 25.59 5.22
N VAL A 245 -8.24 26.46 5.32
CA VAL A 245 -7.00 26.22 6.07
C VAL A 245 -6.91 27.29 7.16
N ASP A 246 -6.75 26.87 8.40
CA ASP A 246 -6.69 27.75 9.58
C ASP A 246 -7.91 28.69 9.68
N GLY A 247 -9.08 28.17 9.31
CA GLY A 247 -10.33 28.91 9.26
C GLY A 247 -10.49 29.86 8.07
N THR A 248 -9.43 30.06 7.26
CA THR A 248 -9.49 30.89 6.05
C THR A 248 -9.98 30.06 4.86
N PRO A 249 -11.10 30.43 4.20
CA PRO A 249 -11.60 29.70 3.04
C PRO A 249 -10.61 29.71 1.88
N LEU A 250 -10.42 28.56 1.22
CA LEU A 250 -9.62 28.48 0.00
C LEU A 250 -10.43 28.97 -1.21
N PRO A 251 -9.82 29.78 -2.09
CA PRO A 251 -10.51 30.29 -3.29
C PRO A 251 -10.80 29.16 -4.27
N LEU A 252 -11.90 29.32 -5.02
CA LEU A 252 -12.26 28.44 -6.12
C LEU A 252 -11.49 28.81 -7.41
N PRO A 253 -11.26 27.85 -8.31
CA PRO A 253 -11.57 26.42 -8.18
C PRO A 253 -10.55 25.69 -7.30
N TRP A 254 -10.99 24.75 -6.47
CA TRP A 254 -10.08 23.88 -5.74
C TRP A 254 -9.41 22.86 -6.67
N LYS A 255 -8.15 22.53 -6.39
CA LYS A 255 -7.36 21.57 -7.16
C LYS A 255 -7.73 20.14 -6.74
N ILE A 256 -8.86 19.66 -7.24
CA ILE A 256 -9.33 18.28 -7.05
C ILE A 256 -9.02 17.50 -8.33
N GLY A 257 -8.36 16.35 -8.19
CA GLY A 257 -8.00 15.48 -9.32
C GLY A 257 -8.05 14.01 -8.95
N VAL A 258 -7.98 13.14 -9.95
CA VAL A 258 -7.97 11.69 -9.78
C VAL A 258 -6.56 11.16 -10.01
N ILE A 259 -6.08 10.32 -9.09
CA ILE A 259 -4.86 9.53 -9.26
C ILE A 259 -5.27 8.07 -9.08
N GLY A 260 -5.13 7.25 -10.12
CA GLY A 260 -5.65 5.88 -10.11
C GLY A 260 -7.16 5.88 -9.83
N ALA A 261 -7.55 5.35 -8.67
CA ALA A 261 -8.93 5.33 -8.17
C ALA A 261 -9.19 6.35 -7.03
N ASP A 262 -8.18 7.12 -6.63
CA ASP A 262 -8.26 8.06 -5.53
C ASP A 262 -8.56 9.48 -6.00
N ILE A 263 -9.41 10.17 -5.23
CA ILE A 263 -9.75 11.56 -5.43
C ILE A 263 -8.93 12.38 -4.46
N MET A 264 -8.08 13.25 -4.99
CA MET A 264 -7.08 14.01 -4.23
C MET A 264 -7.42 15.49 -4.27
N LEU A 265 -7.49 16.12 -3.09
CA LEU A 265 -7.46 17.56 -2.95
C LEU A 265 -6.00 18.01 -2.75
N THR A 266 -5.52 18.88 -3.63
CA THR A 266 -4.18 19.47 -3.53
C THR A 266 -4.27 20.86 -2.92
N ILE A 267 -3.65 21.05 -1.76
CA ILE A 267 -3.46 22.37 -1.14
C ILE A 267 -2.21 23.03 -1.74
N GLY A 268 -1.15 22.24 -1.92
CA GLY A 268 0.12 22.69 -2.51
C GLY A 268 1.15 23.02 -1.45
N ALA A 269 1.84 24.15 -1.61
CA ALA A 269 2.83 24.61 -0.65
C ALA A 269 2.18 24.94 0.70
N ILE A 270 2.76 24.46 1.80
CA ILE A 270 2.33 24.77 3.16
C ILE A 270 3.53 25.19 4.00
N GLU A 271 3.37 26.27 4.76
CA GLU A 271 4.40 26.74 5.68
C GLU A 271 4.62 25.75 6.82
N PRO A 272 5.78 25.76 7.48
CA PRO A 272 5.98 25.03 8.71
C PRO A 272 5.15 25.60 9.87
N GLY A 273 4.84 24.74 10.84
CA GLY A 273 4.06 25.12 12.01
C GLY A 273 2.89 24.17 12.19
N HIS A 274 1.80 24.68 12.79
CA HIS A 274 0.57 23.95 13.05
C HIS A 274 -0.56 24.49 12.18
N HIS A 275 -1.13 23.62 11.35
CA HIS A 275 -2.19 23.98 10.41
C HIS A 275 -3.39 23.02 10.53
N VAL A 276 -4.59 23.55 10.32
CA VAL A 276 -5.83 22.78 10.30
C VAL A 276 -6.56 22.96 8.97
N LEU A 277 -6.57 21.90 8.17
CA LEU A 277 -7.47 21.79 7.02
C LEU A 277 -8.86 21.37 7.51
N THR A 278 -9.89 22.07 7.04
CA THR A 278 -11.28 21.66 7.20
C THR A 278 -11.94 21.52 5.84
N VAL A 279 -12.56 20.37 5.58
CA VAL A 279 -13.35 20.11 4.37
C VAL A 279 -14.74 19.68 4.78
N VAL A 280 -15.77 20.29 4.19
CA VAL A 280 -17.18 20.03 4.51
C VAL A 280 -17.91 19.58 3.26
N TRP A 281 -18.79 18.61 3.40
CA TRP A 281 -19.76 18.18 2.39
C TRP A 281 -21.16 18.25 2.97
N ASP A 282 -22.15 18.48 2.10
CA ASP A 282 -23.55 18.21 2.44
C ASP A 282 -23.75 16.69 2.52
N ALA A 283 -24.15 16.21 3.69
CA ALA A 283 -24.31 14.78 3.92
C ALA A 283 -25.62 14.19 3.40
N ASN A 284 -26.52 15.07 2.92
CA ASN A 284 -27.83 14.75 2.36
C ASN A 284 -27.88 14.94 0.84
N ALA A 285 -26.84 15.52 0.23
CA ALA A 285 -26.68 15.52 -1.21
C ALA A 285 -26.63 14.07 -1.69
N ARG A 286 -27.64 13.63 -2.44
CA ARG A 286 -27.72 12.26 -2.95
C ARG A 286 -26.56 11.99 -3.92
N GLN A 287 -26.03 10.77 -3.89
CA GLN A 287 -25.24 10.19 -4.97
C GLN A 287 -26.09 10.06 -6.24
#